data_AF-A0AAT9IL93-F1
#
_entry.id   AF-A0AAT9IL93-F1
#
_cell.length_a   1.000
_cell.length_b   1.000
_cell.length_c   1.000
_cell.angle_alpha   90.00
_cell.angle_beta   90.00
_cell.angle_gamma   90.00
#
_symmetry.space_group_name_H-M   'P 1'
#
loop_
_entity.id
_entity.type
_entity.pdbx_description
1 polymer ?
#
loop_
_entity_poly.entity_id
_entity_poly.type
_entity_poly.pdbx_seq_one_letter_code
_entity_poly.pdbx_strand_id
1 'polypeptide(L)'
;MIQTYTNLMRRFADARPGLKLLAVEEAALPVTVLRTDALVHERTELPATDEFFLRFVDAGVDSVEDIAGYLGLPSALVLEAAVRQSSSGNVERIDAARFATTQVGRAAISDFVASRPTLKQITFVFDRLAWRPAPYQQSPLLRRGDASQAGRLLIPASSSAAITTRDVAVADLNRIMPGNRAAALRLNRIVGRKHLWAPAQLLVFGDAASREIELAVYVDDEIVQMHEHALQSTDVVARLDMSLALLPAVPTPRFGLSNVDPDARQEDVVSIEHRDHLLHALLKSEHRLTIASPSAGSAVVTETFSRYVRDRASAGVDVTVLIDRESQVDERAASRLTELSRDIRVGRADLSGSTHLIYDDVHIESNFDWLVGGQLHRQYTWSVGRLTRSERNAGDRSAQLIRDATVW
;
A
#
# COMPACT_ATOMS: atom_id res chain seq x y z
N MET A 1 -4.43 0.70 8.89
CA MET A 1 -4.53 2.09 8.44
C MET A 1 -3.61 3.00 9.25
N ILE A 2 -3.88 3.31 10.53
CA ILE A 2 -3.00 4.24 11.29
C ILE A 2 -1.58 3.69 11.55
N GLN A 3 -1.41 2.42 11.97
CA GLN A 3 -0.06 1.83 12.05
C GLN A 3 0.68 1.81 10.70
N THR A 4 -0.05 1.55 9.61
CA THR A 4 0.47 1.62 8.25
C THR A 4 0.92 3.04 7.90
N TYR A 5 0.10 4.04 8.19
CA TYR A 5 0.40 5.46 8.03
C TYR A 5 1.67 5.86 8.80
N THR A 6 1.77 5.53 10.09
CA THR A 6 2.95 5.86 10.92
C THR A 6 4.21 5.17 10.42
N ASN A 7 4.11 3.91 10.00
CA ASN A 7 5.24 3.17 9.45
C ASN A 7 5.73 3.80 8.13
N LEU A 8 4.83 4.22 7.26
CA LEU A 8 5.17 4.85 5.98
C LEU A 8 5.71 6.26 6.16
N MET A 9 5.10 7.06 7.04
CA MET A 9 5.61 8.37 7.43
C MET A 9 7.07 8.27 7.89
N ARG A 10 7.37 7.32 8.78
CA ARG A 10 8.74 7.09 9.25
C ARG A 10 9.66 6.55 8.16
N ARG A 11 9.19 5.56 7.36
CA ARG A 11 10.00 4.92 6.31
C ARG A 11 10.40 5.90 5.22
N PHE A 12 9.53 6.86 4.91
CA PHE A 12 9.68 7.74 3.76
C PHE A 12 9.82 9.23 4.13
N ALA A 13 10.04 9.58 5.41
CA ALA A 13 10.19 10.95 5.89
C ALA A 13 11.23 11.75 5.07
N ASP A 14 12.38 11.13 4.81
CA ASP A 14 13.52 11.71 4.09
C ASP A 14 13.76 11.04 2.73
N ALA A 15 12.73 10.42 2.14
CA ALA A 15 12.87 9.67 0.88
C ALA A 15 13.21 10.56 -0.32
N ARG A 16 12.93 11.86 -0.25
CA ARG A 16 13.17 12.83 -1.33
C ARG A 16 13.98 14.02 -0.79
N PRO A 17 15.21 14.24 -1.28
CA PRO A 17 16.04 15.36 -0.83
C PRO A 17 15.33 16.70 -1.06
N GLY A 18 15.21 17.51 0.00
CA GLY A 18 14.59 18.84 -0.07
C GLY A 18 13.07 18.86 0.02
N LEU A 19 12.40 17.71 0.01
CA LEU A 19 10.95 17.61 0.23
C LEU A 19 10.66 16.84 1.51
N LYS A 20 9.57 17.19 2.18
CA LYS A 20 9.05 16.44 3.33
C LYS A 20 7.84 15.64 2.91
N LEU A 21 7.70 14.44 3.47
CA LEU A 21 6.47 13.69 3.34
C LEU A 21 5.38 14.37 4.18
N LEU A 22 4.37 14.92 3.50
CA LEU A 22 3.30 15.74 4.07
C LEU A 22 2.09 14.89 4.48
N ALA A 23 1.73 13.90 3.66
CA ALA A 23 0.58 13.03 3.91
C ALA A 23 0.74 11.66 3.26
N VAL A 24 0.03 10.67 3.81
CA VAL A 24 -0.27 9.39 3.15
C VAL A 24 -1.78 9.32 3.00
N GLU A 25 -2.25 9.38 1.76
CA GLU A 25 -3.67 9.28 1.43
C GLU A 25 -4.01 7.85 1.00
N GLU A 26 -5.15 7.35 1.47
CA GLU A 26 -5.70 6.11 0.92
C GLU A 26 -6.16 6.38 -0.52
N ALA A 27 -5.61 5.63 -1.46
CA ALA A 27 -5.84 5.83 -2.88
C ALA A 27 -6.33 4.54 -3.55
N ALA A 28 -6.74 4.68 -4.80
CA ALA A 28 -6.99 3.55 -5.67
C ALA A 28 -6.49 3.85 -7.08
N LEU A 29 -5.73 2.92 -7.65
CA LEU A 29 -5.19 3.01 -9.01
C LEU A 29 -6.23 2.53 -10.02
N PRO A 30 -6.38 3.21 -11.16
CA PRO A 30 -7.31 2.80 -12.20
C PRO A 30 -6.73 1.58 -12.93
N VAL A 31 -7.43 0.46 -12.88
CA VAL A 31 -6.99 -0.78 -13.52
C VAL A 31 -8.06 -1.37 -14.43
N THR A 32 -7.64 -2.19 -15.39
CA THR A 32 -8.55 -2.99 -16.22
C THR A 32 -8.11 -4.44 -16.17
N VAL A 33 -8.99 -5.32 -15.71
CA VAL A 33 -8.78 -6.76 -15.87
C VAL A 33 -9.08 -7.11 -17.31
N LEU A 34 -8.06 -7.60 -18.01
CA LEU A 34 -8.14 -8.03 -19.40
C LEU A 34 -8.18 -9.55 -19.45
N ARG A 35 -9.20 -10.09 -20.13
CA ARG A 35 -9.21 -11.49 -20.56
C ARG A 35 -8.84 -11.53 -22.04
N THR A 36 -7.77 -12.23 -22.39
CA THR A 36 -7.20 -12.21 -23.73
C THR A 36 -6.99 -13.63 -24.25
N ASP A 37 -7.08 -13.80 -25.57
CA ASP A 37 -6.59 -15.00 -26.24
C ASP A 37 -5.13 -14.73 -26.64
N ALA A 38 -4.20 -15.54 -26.17
CA ALA A 38 -2.78 -15.45 -26.47
C ALA A 38 -2.27 -16.77 -27.05
N LEU A 39 -1.37 -16.68 -28.01
CA LEU A 39 -0.60 -17.83 -28.46
C LEU A 39 0.50 -18.07 -27.43
N VAL A 40 0.43 -19.20 -26.73
CA VAL A 40 1.33 -19.57 -25.64
C VAL A 40 2.11 -20.80 -26.03
N HIS A 41 3.39 -20.77 -25.76
CA HIS A 41 4.27 -21.92 -25.87
C HIS A 41 4.54 -22.48 -24.49
N GLU A 42 4.06 -23.69 -24.23
CA GLU A 42 4.36 -24.40 -22.99
C GLU A 42 5.70 -25.10 -23.13
N ARG A 43 6.62 -24.80 -22.23
CA ARG A 43 7.84 -25.57 -22.05
C ARG A 43 7.50 -26.78 -21.20
N THR A 44 7.26 -27.90 -21.86
CA THR A 44 7.25 -29.21 -21.22
C THR A 44 8.70 -29.66 -21.05
N GLU A 45 9.41 -29.10 -20.07
CA GLU A 45 10.76 -29.60 -19.74
C GLU A 45 10.61 -30.92 -19.00
N LEU A 46 10.94 -32.04 -19.66
CA LEU A 46 11.41 -33.22 -18.92
C LEU A 46 12.71 -32.85 -18.21
N PRO A 47 13.05 -33.49 -17.07
CA PRO A 47 14.42 -33.47 -16.58
C PRO A 47 15.37 -33.81 -17.74
N ALA A 48 16.47 -33.07 -17.88
CA ALA A 48 17.38 -33.26 -19.02
C ALA A 48 17.83 -34.74 -19.17
N THR A 49 18.04 -35.43 -18.06
CA THR A 49 18.36 -36.87 -18.03
C THR A 49 17.29 -37.73 -18.71
N ASP A 50 16.01 -37.40 -18.53
CA ASP A 50 14.88 -38.15 -19.05
C ASP A 50 14.71 -37.89 -20.55
N GLU A 51 14.86 -36.62 -20.98
CA GLU A 51 14.84 -36.26 -22.39
C GLU A 51 15.98 -36.93 -23.17
N PHE A 52 17.21 -36.81 -22.67
CA PHE A 52 18.37 -37.38 -23.35
C PHE A 52 18.31 -38.90 -23.33
N PHE A 53 17.90 -39.53 -22.22
CA PHE A 53 17.72 -40.97 -22.16
C PHE A 53 16.75 -41.45 -23.26
N LEU A 54 15.57 -40.84 -23.39
CA LEU A 54 14.61 -41.19 -24.44
C LEU A 54 15.18 -41.01 -25.86
N ARG A 55 15.90 -39.90 -26.11
CA ARG A 55 16.52 -39.63 -27.41
C ARG A 55 17.64 -40.62 -27.76
N PHE A 56 18.47 -41.01 -26.79
CA PHE A 56 19.53 -42.00 -27.01
C PHE A 56 18.94 -43.37 -27.32
N VAL A 57 17.94 -43.82 -26.55
CA VAL A 57 17.27 -45.10 -26.78
C VAL A 57 16.59 -45.13 -28.16
N ASP A 58 15.93 -44.04 -28.58
CA ASP A 58 15.33 -43.92 -29.92
C ASP A 58 16.38 -43.89 -31.04
N ALA A 59 17.56 -43.33 -30.78
CA ALA A 59 18.71 -43.35 -31.68
C ALA A 59 19.47 -44.69 -31.70
N GLY A 60 19.04 -45.69 -30.92
CA GLY A 60 19.65 -47.02 -30.85
C GLY A 60 20.83 -47.15 -29.88
N VAL A 61 21.08 -46.14 -29.04
CA VAL A 61 21.98 -46.23 -27.90
C VAL A 61 21.12 -46.59 -26.68
N ASP A 62 20.99 -47.87 -26.42
CA ASP A 62 19.93 -48.42 -25.58
C ASP A 62 20.36 -48.95 -24.20
N SER A 63 21.66 -48.89 -23.88
CA SER A 63 22.19 -49.34 -22.58
C SER A 63 22.45 -48.20 -21.61
N VAL A 64 22.25 -48.44 -20.31
CA VAL A 64 22.46 -47.43 -19.27
C VAL A 64 23.92 -46.98 -19.23
N GLU A 65 24.85 -47.92 -19.34
CA GLU A 65 26.29 -47.68 -19.33
C GLU A 65 26.75 -46.84 -20.52
N ASP A 66 26.27 -47.13 -21.73
CA ASP A 66 26.65 -46.37 -22.93
C ASP A 66 26.07 -44.95 -22.87
N ILE A 67 24.80 -44.81 -22.51
CA ILE A 67 24.14 -43.50 -22.36
C ILE A 67 24.86 -42.66 -21.28
N ALA A 68 25.22 -43.27 -20.15
CA ALA A 68 26.00 -42.63 -19.09
C ALA A 68 27.38 -42.17 -19.58
N GLY A 69 28.06 -43.02 -20.36
CA GLY A 69 29.33 -42.70 -21.00
C GLY A 69 29.24 -41.53 -21.98
N TYR A 70 28.21 -41.48 -22.82
CA TYR A 70 27.98 -40.38 -23.76
C TYR A 70 27.62 -39.06 -23.07
N LEU A 71 26.84 -39.14 -21.98
CA LEU A 71 26.41 -37.96 -21.23
C LEU A 71 27.47 -37.46 -20.21
N GLY A 72 28.49 -38.26 -19.92
CA GLY A 72 29.46 -37.98 -18.86
C GLY A 72 28.83 -37.96 -17.46
N LEU A 73 27.76 -38.73 -17.27
CA LEU A 73 26.99 -38.79 -16.02
C LEU A 73 27.21 -40.13 -15.30
N PRO A 74 27.05 -40.19 -13.96
CA PRO A 74 27.03 -41.46 -13.24
C PRO A 74 25.87 -42.36 -13.71
N SER A 75 26.14 -43.65 -13.92
CA SER A 75 25.14 -44.64 -14.37
C SER A 75 23.91 -44.70 -13.48
N ALA A 76 24.04 -44.39 -12.19
CA ALA A 76 22.91 -44.32 -11.26
C ALA A 76 21.84 -43.29 -11.68
N LEU A 77 22.25 -42.11 -12.17
CA LEU A 77 21.31 -41.06 -12.61
C LEU A 77 20.58 -41.46 -13.90
N VAL A 78 21.29 -42.13 -14.81
CA VAL A 78 20.70 -42.66 -16.05
C VAL A 78 19.75 -43.82 -15.75
N LEU A 79 20.10 -44.68 -14.79
CA LEU A 79 19.24 -45.77 -14.34
C LEU A 79 17.94 -45.24 -13.72
N GLU A 80 18.00 -44.18 -12.91
CA GLU A 80 16.79 -43.54 -12.38
C GLU A 80 15.88 -42.98 -13.49
N ALA A 81 16.47 -42.37 -14.52
CA ALA A 81 15.73 -41.92 -15.69
C ALA A 81 15.09 -43.11 -16.43
N ALA A 82 15.83 -44.20 -16.62
CA ALA A 82 15.32 -45.43 -17.24
C ALA A 82 14.11 -46.01 -16.47
N VAL A 83 14.18 -46.05 -15.14
CA VAL A 83 13.09 -46.53 -14.27
C VAL A 83 11.86 -45.63 -14.40
N ARG A 84 12.04 -44.30 -14.37
CA ARG A 84 10.92 -43.35 -14.55
C ARG A 84 10.27 -43.52 -15.92
N GLN A 85 11.07 -43.53 -16.98
CA GLN A 85 10.57 -43.62 -18.35
C GLN A 85 9.95 -44.98 -18.67
N SER A 86 10.44 -46.06 -18.05
CA SER A 86 9.80 -47.37 -18.12
C SER A 86 8.47 -47.40 -17.38
N SER A 87 8.40 -46.78 -16.19
CA SER A 87 7.15 -46.66 -15.42
C SER A 87 6.10 -45.80 -16.14
N SER A 88 6.53 -44.80 -16.90
CA SER A 88 5.67 -43.97 -17.76
C SER A 88 5.29 -44.65 -19.08
N GLY A 89 5.77 -45.87 -19.34
CA GLY A 89 5.49 -46.61 -20.57
C GLY A 89 6.15 -46.05 -21.82
N ASN A 90 7.11 -45.14 -21.68
CA ASN A 90 7.84 -44.53 -22.81
C ASN A 90 8.93 -45.46 -23.34
N VAL A 91 9.52 -46.28 -22.47
CA VAL A 91 10.47 -47.33 -22.86
C VAL A 91 10.05 -48.67 -22.28
N GLU A 92 10.41 -49.74 -22.99
CA GLU A 92 10.31 -51.11 -22.51
C GLU A 92 11.72 -51.69 -22.37
N ARG A 93 11.88 -52.63 -21.44
CA ARG A 93 13.16 -53.30 -21.23
C ARG A 93 13.24 -54.50 -22.17
N ILE A 94 14.25 -54.53 -23.04
CA ILE A 94 14.50 -55.65 -23.97
C ILE A 94 15.19 -56.79 -23.23
N ASP A 95 16.19 -56.46 -22.40
CA ASP A 95 16.94 -57.42 -21.59
C ASP A 95 17.52 -56.78 -20.32
N ALA A 96 18.42 -57.47 -19.62
CA ALA A 96 19.00 -56.99 -18.37
C ALA A 96 19.73 -55.63 -18.49
N ALA A 97 20.16 -55.21 -19.67
CA ALA A 97 20.93 -53.98 -19.85
C ALA A 97 20.33 -52.99 -20.85
N ARG A 98 19.41 -53.41 -21.73
CA ARG A 98 18.92 -52.61 -22.86
C ARG A 98 17.44 -52.24 -22.82
N PHE A 99 17.13 -51.07 -23.40
CA PHE A 99 15.79 -50.50 -23.49
C PHE A 99 15.37 -50.25 -24.94
N ALA A 100 14.07 -50.35 -25.26
CA ALA A 100 13.52 -49.94 -26.54
C ALA A 100 12.47 -48.86 -26.33
N THR A 101 12.43 -47.87 -27.22
CA THR A 101 11.38 -46.85 -27.19
C THR A 101 10.06 -47.44 -27.68
N THR A 102 9.01 -47.32 -26.86
CA THR A 102 7.66 -47.77 -27.23
C THR A 102 7.04 -46.82 -28.26
N GLN A 103 5.85 -47.14 -28.78
CA GLN A 103 5.09 -46.20 -29.60
C GLN A 103 4.69 -44.94 -28.81
N VAL A 104 4.41 -45.10 -27.52
CA VAL A 104 4.10 -43.99 -26.59
C VAL A 104 5.35 -43.13 -26.38
N GLY A 105 6.53 -43.74 -26.19
CA GLY A 105 7.79 -43.00 -26.06
C GLY A 105 8.19 -42.25 -27.32
N ARG A 106 7.98 -42.83 -28.51
CA ARG A 106 8.24 -42.15 -29.79
C ARG A 106 7.32 -40.96 -30.00
N ALA A 107 6.04 -41.10 -29.63
CA ALA A 107 5.10 -39.98 -29.60
C ALA A 107 5.55 -38.90 -28.59
N ALA A 108 5.97 -39.30 -27.39
CA ALA A 108 6.49 -38.39 -26.38
C ALA A 108 7.72 -37.61 -26.89
N ILE A 109 8.72 -38.27 -27.47
CA ILE A 109 9.90 -37.63 -28.08
C ILE A 109 9.48 -36.63 -29.18
N SER A 110 8.57 -37.03 -30.06
CA SER A 110 8.02 -36.15 -31.10
C SER A 110 7.28 -34.95 -30.51
N ASP A 111 6.51 -35.13 -29.43
CA ASP A 111 5.76 -34.08 -28.74
C ASP A 111 6.68 -33.12 -27.96
N PHE A 112 7.82 -33.61 -27.45
CA PHE A 112 8.86 -32.77 -26.83
C PHE A 112 9.61 -31.90 -27.85
N VAL A 113 9.93 -32.48 -29.02
CA VAL A 113 10.50 -31.72 -30.15
C VAL A 113 9.47 -30.74 -30.72
N ALA A 114 8.18 -31.04 -30.59
CA ALA A 114 7.06 -30.26 -31.10
C ALA A 114 6.23 -29.63 -29.99
N SER A 115 6.84 -28.86 -29.07
CA SER A 115 6.12 -27.93 -28.21
C SER A 115 5.40 -26.87 -29.07
N ARG A 116 4.22 -27.23 -29.57
CA ARG A 116 3.47 -26.40 -30.51
C ARG A 116 2.85 -25.24 -29.73
N PRO A 117 2.95 -24.01 -30.25
CA PRO A 117 2.20 -22.90 -29.68
C PRO A 117 0.69 -23.20 -29.69
N THR A 118 0.05 -23.09 -28.53
CA THR A 118 -1.39 -23.31 -28.35
C THR A 118 -2.09 -21.99 -28.02
N LEU A 119 -3.34 -21.85 -28.47
CA LEU A 119 -4.15 -20.68 -28.10
C LEU A 119 -4.70 -20.88 -26.69
N LYS A 120 -4.32 -20.01 -25.75
CA LYS A 120 -4.80 -20.05 -24.37
C LYS A 120 -5.42 -18.73 -23.96
N GLN A 121 -6.39 -18.81 -23.06
CA GLN A 121 -6.94 -17.63 -22.41
C GLN A 121 -6.10 -17.24 -21.21
N ILE A 122 -5.63 -16.00 -21.22
CA ILE A 122 -4.88 -15.42 -20.12
C ILE A 122 -5.70 -14.27 -19.56
N THR A 123 -5.77 -14.18 -18.23
CA THR A 123 -6.39 -13.05 -17.54
C THR A 123 -5.33 -12.34 -16.73
N PHE A 124 -5.18 -11.03 -16.93
CA PHE A 124 -4.21 -10.22 -16.21
C PHE A 124 -4.73 -8.81 -15.96
N VAL A 125 -4.07 -8.09 -15.06
CA VAL A 125 -4.41 -6.70 -14.71
C VAL A 125 -3.58 -5.75 -15.55
N PHE A 126 -4.24 -4.75 -16.14
CA PHE A 126 -3.61 -3.67 -16.88
C PHE A 126 -3.73 -2.38 -16.06
N ASP A 127 -2.60 -1.81 -15.67
CA ASP A 127 -2.51 -0.54 -14.97
C ASP A 127 -2.73 0.61 -15.95
N ARG A 128 -3.73 1.45 -15.70
CA ARG A 128 -4.06 2.59 -16.58
C ARG A 128 -3.38 3.89 -16.18
N LEU A 129 -2.70 3.96 -15.04
CA LEU A 129 -1.80 5.05 -14.70
C LEU A 129 -0.49 4.84 -15.46
N ALA A 130 0.17 3.70 -15.26
CA ALA A 130 1.43 3.36 -15.94
C ALA A 130 1.26 2.88 -17.39
N TRP A 131 0.01 2.66 -17.84
CA TRP A 131 -0.36 2.18 -19.19
C TRP A 131 0.34 0.87 -19.61
N ARG A 132 0.35 -0.13 -18.72
CA ARG A 132 1.02 -1.42 -18.95
C ARG A 132 0.42 -2.57 -18.14
N PRO A 133 0.70 -3.84 -18.50
CA PRO A 133 0.40 -4.98 -17.64
C PRO A 133 1.10 -4.86 -16.27
N ALA A 134 0.41 -5.23 -15.19
CA ALA A 134 0.90 -5.16 -13.83
C ALA A 134 0.59 -6.46 -13.06
N PRO A 135 1.48 -6.91 -12.17
CA PRO A 135 1.34 -8.16 -11.41
C PRO A 135 0.40 -8.03 -10.19
N TYR A 136 -0.57 -7.11 -10.22
CA TYR A 136 -1.49 -6.92 -9.09
C TYR A 136 -2.32 -8.17 -8.82
N GLN A 137 -2.48 -8.50 -7.54
CA GLN A 137 -3.44 -9.50 -7.13
C GLN A 137 -4.85 -9.07 -7.54
N GLN A 138 -5.66 -10.00 -8.08
CA GLN A 138 -7.01 -9.69 -8.54
C GLN A 138 -8.04 -9.62 -7.38
N SER A 139 -7.74 -10.25 -6.24
CA SER A 139 -8.65 -10.36 -5.10
C SER A 139 -8.98 -9.03 -4.39
N PRO A 140 -8.06 -8.06 -4.23
CA PRO A 140 -8.37 -6.79 -3.56
C PRO A 140 -8.99 -5.72 -4.47
N LEU A 141 -9.30 -6.02 -5.73
CA LEU A 141 -9.78 -5.00 -6.69
C LEU A 141 -11.21 -4.54 -6.39
N LEU A 142 -11.40 -3.21 -6.34
CA LEU A 142 -12.64 -2.54 -5.97
C LEU A 142 -13.42 -2.07 -7.21
N ARG A 143 -14.75 -1.97 -7.08
CA ARG A 143 -15.54 -1.16 -8.02
C ARG A 143 -15.36 0.32 -7.66
N ARG A 144 -15.68 1.20 -8.61
CA ARG A 144 -15.59 2.65 -8.40
C ARG A 144 -16.43 3.10 -7.19
N GLY A 145 -17.67 2.61 -7.08
CA GLY A 145 -18.57 2.94 -5.97
C GLY A 145 -17.98 2.54 -4.62
N ASP A 146 -17.47 1.31 -4.51
CA ASP A 146 -16.87 0.77 -3.29
C ASP A 146 -15.61 1.56 -2.89
N ALA A 147 -14.76 1.91 -3.86
CA ALA A 147 -13.57 2.72 -3.61
C ALA A 147 -13.93 4.13 -3.11
N SER A 148 -14.92 4.79 -3.73
CA SER A 148 -15.41 6.10 -3.28
C SER A 148 -16.06 6.04 -1.90
N GLN A 149 -16.88 5.01 -1.63
CA GLN A 149 -17.52 4.82 -0.33
C GLN A 149 -16.48 4.55 0.77
N ALA A 150 -15.38 3.88 0.45
CA ALA A 150 -14.24 3.70 1.33
C ALA A 150 -13.36 4.95 1.50
N GLY A 151 -13.74 6.09 0.92
CA GLY A 151 -13.01 7.36 1.02
C GLY A 151 -11.67 7.37 0.27
N ARG A 152 -11.46 6.43 -0.66
CA ARG A 152 -10.20 6.34 -1.42
C ARG A 152 -10.15 7.40 -2.51
N LEU A 153 -8.99 8.04 -2.62
CA LEU A 153 -8.67 8.94 -3.70
C LEU A 153 -8.54 8.17 -5.02
N LEU A 154 -9.41 8.46 -5.97
CA LEU A 154 -9.39 7.82 -7.28
C LEU A 154 -8.31 8.46 -8.16
N ILE A 155 -7.18 7.78 -8.33
CA ILE A 155 -6.09 8.27 -9.16
C ILE A 155 -6.54 8.31 -10.64
N PRO A 156 -6.33 9.42 -11.35
CA PRO A 156 -6.69 9.50 -12.76
C PRO A 156 -5.82 8.56 -13.61
N ALA A 157 -6.43 7.98 -14.66
CA ALA A 157 -5.68 7.25 -15.67
C ALA A 157 -4.86 8.22 -16.54
N SER A 158 -3.70 7.76 -17.02
CA SER A 158 -2.89 8.50 -18.02
C SER A 158 -3.61 8.60 -19.36
N SER A 159 -4.45 7.60 -19.69
CA SER A 159 -5.27 7.62 -20.90
C SER A 159 -6.68 7.07 -20.66
N SER A 160 -7.67 7.69 -21.32
CA SER A 160 -9.06 7.24 -21.39
C SER A 160 -9.32 6.29 -22.56
N ALA A 161 -8.34 6.06 -23.43
CA ALA A 161 -8.49 5.21 -24.62
C ALA A 161 -8.87 3.77 -24.28
N ALA A 162 -9.50 3.08 -25.23
CA ALA A 162 -9.72 1.64 -25.11
C ALA A 162 -8.39 0.90 -25.25
N ILE A 163 -8.10 -0.02 -24.32
CA ILE A 163 -6.88 -0.83 -24.39
C ILE A 163 -7.00 -1.80 -25.56
N THR A 164 -6.00 -1.79 -26.43
CA THR A 164 -5.88 -2.64 -27.61
C THR A 164 -4.77 -3.67 -27.40
N THR A 165 -4.65 -4.63 -28.34
CA THR A 165 -3.56 -5.60 -28.28
C THR A 165 -2.18 -4.99 -28.51
N ARG A 166 -2.10 -3.79 -29.10
CA ARG A 166 -0.83 -3.07 -29.33
C ARG A 166 -0.28 -2.43 -28.07
N ASP A 167 -1.15 -2.15 -27.09
CA ASP A 167 -0.77 -1.58 -25.80
C ASP A 167 -0.14 -2.62 -24.85
N VAL A 168 -0.15 -3.91 -25.23
CA VAL A 168 0.36 -5.00 -24.41
C VAL A 168 1.58 -5.61 -25.07
N ALA A 169 2.77 -5.21 -24.60
CA ALA A 169 4.00 -5.86 -25.02
C ALA A 169 4.06 -7.29 -24.48
N VAL A 170 4.43 -8.24 -25.34
CA VAL A 170 4.54 -9.67 -24.98
C VAL A 170 5.59 -9.88 -23.86
N ALA A 171 6.66 -9.08 -23.86
CA ALA A 171 7.68 -9.11 -22.80
C ALA A 171 7.10 -8.77 -21.42
N ASP A 172 6.23 -7.75 -21.34
CA ASP A 172 5.57 -7.37 -20.09
C ASP A 172 4.56 -8.42 -19.64
N LEU A 173 3.83 -9.01 -20.59
CA LEU A 173 2.92 -10.12 -20.31
C LEU A 173 3.67 -11.33 -19.72
N ASN A 174 4.80 -11.71 -20.32
CA ASN A 174 5.63 -12.81 -19.82
C ASN A 174 6.22 -12.52 -18.44
N ARG A 175 6.54 -11.26 -18.13
CA ARG A 175 7.03 -10.87 -16.80
C ARG A 175 6.00 -11.10 -15.69
N ILE A 176 4.71 -10.99 -16.00
CA ILE A 176 3.62 -11.15 -15.02
C ILE A 176 2.97 -12.53 -15.06
N MET A 177 3.32 -13.38 -16.03
CA MET A 177 2.81 -14.75 -16.09
C MET A 177 3.47 -15.62 -15.01
N PRO A 178 2.69 -16.45 -14.29
CA PRO A 178 3.23 -17.30 -13.24
C PRO A 178 4.07 -18.46 -13.80
N GLY A 179 5.35 -18.49 -13.45
CA GLY A 179 6.27 -19.62 -13.66
C GLY A 179 6.96 -19.69 -15.03
N ASN A 180 8.07 -20.43 -15.11
CA ASN A 180 8.90 -20.59 -16.33
C ASN A 180 8.33 -21.59 -17.37
N ARG A 181 7.15 -22.15 -17.13
CA ARG A 181 6.59 -23.26 -17.92
C ARG A 181 5.80 -22.80 -19.16
N ALA A 182 5.51 -21.52 -19.29
CA ALA A 182 4.72 -21.01 -20.41
C ALA A 182 5.19 -19.61 -20.81
N ALA A 183 5.45 -19.41 -22.10
CA ALA A 183 5.77 -18.10 -22.67
C ALA A 183 4.68 -17.70 -23.67
N ALA A 184 4.05 -16.56 -23.44
CA ALA A 184 3.26 -15.93 -24.48
C ALA A 184 4.18 -15.52 -25.64
N LEU A 185 3.79 -15.89 -26.85
CA LEU A 185 4.46 -15.49 -28.09
C LEU A 185 3.77 -14.29 -28.71
N ARG A 186 2.44 -14.23 -28.60
CA ARG A 186 1.62 -13.19 -29.22
C ARG A 186 0.27 -13.06 -28.54
N LEU A 187 -0.19 -11.83 -28.38
CA LEU A 187 -1.58 -11.54 -28.03
C LEU A 187 -2.44 -11.47 -29.30
N ASN A 188 -3.47 -12.30 -29.40
CA ASN A 188 -4.33 -12.33 -30.59
C ASN A 188 -5.48 -11.35 -30.48
N ARG A 189 -6.24 -11.40 -29.38
CA ARG A 189 -7.36 -10.48 -29.15
C ARG A 189 -7.68 -10.33 -27.68
N ILE A 190 -8.35 -9.22 -27.36
CA ILE A 190 -8.96 -8.98 -26.05
C ILE A 190 -10.41 -9.45 -26.11
N VAL A 191 -10.74 -10.43 -25.28
CA VAL A 191 -12.07 -11.08 -25.20
C VAL A 191 -12.97 -10.39 -24.19
N GLY A 192 -12.40 -9.82 -23.13
CA GLY A 192 -13.16 -9.15 -22.08
C GLY A 192 -12.36 -8.04 -21.41
N ARG A 193 -13.07 -7.02 -20.93
CA ARG A 193 -12.52 -5.90 -20.19
C ARG A 193 -13.40 -5.64 -18.97
N LYS A 194 -12.79 -5.48 -17.80
CA LYS A 194 -13.49 -5.07 -16.58
C LYS A 194 -12.70 -3.97 -15.90
N HIS A 195 -13.27 -2.77 -15.85
CA HIS A 195 -12.65 -1.62 -15.18
C HIS A 195 -12.86 -1.73 -13.67
N LEU A 196 -11.78 -1.68 -12.92
CA LEU A 196 -11.73 -1.81 -11.47
C LEU A 196 -10.68 -0.83 -10.91
N TRP A 197 -10.53 -0.84 -9.60
CA TRP A 197 -9.63 0.03 -8.86
C TRP A 197 -8.78 -0.79 -7.92
N ALA A 198 -7.44 -0.73 -8.07
CA ALA A 198 -6.52 -1.42 -7.18
C ALA A 198 -6.22 -0.55 -5.95
N PRO A 199 -6.44 -1.03 -4.71
CA PRO A 199 -6.06 -0.30 -3.51
C PRO A 199 -4.58 0.06 -3.50
N ALA A 200 -4.26 1.30 -3.15
CA ALA A 200 -2.89 1.78 -3.01
C ALA A 200 -2.84 2.90 -1.95
N GLN A 201 -1.64 3.35 -1.63
CA GLN A 201 -1.41 4.55 -0.84
C GLN A 201 -0.71 5.60 -1.70
N LEU A 202 -1.18 6.83 -1.63
CA LEU A 202 -0.55 7.97 -2.29
C LEU A 202 0.27 8.72 -1.25
N LEU A 203 1.58 8.75 -1.45
CA LEU A 203 2.51 9.54 -0.66
C LEU A 203 2.57 10.94 -1.27
N VAL A 204 2.31 11.95 -0.45
CA VAL A 204 2.29 13.35 -0.85
C VAL A 204 3.50 14.03 -0.25
N PHE A 205 4.46 14.38 -1.09
CA PHE A 205 5.66 15.12 -0.71
C PHE A 205 5.49 16.58 -1.08
N GLY A 206 6.12 17.46 -0.32
CA GLY A 206 6.19 18.86 -0.68
C GLY A 206 7.16 19.64 0.19
N ASP A 207 7.39 20.87 -0.24
CA ASP A 207 8.22 21.81 0.49
C ASP A 207 7.48 23.14 0.70
N ALA A 208 7.73 23.70 1.87
CA ALA A 208 7.06 24.89 2.35
C ALA A 208 7.49 26.15 1.57
N ALA A 209 8.71 26.16 1.02
CA ALA A 209 9.25 27.28 0.26
C ALA A 209 8.86 27.19 -1.23
N SER A 210 8.95 26.02 -1.86
CA SER A 210 8.66 25.84 -3.28
C SER A 210 7.17 25.79 -3.61
N ARG A 211 6.32 25.37 -2.65
CA ARG A 211 4.89 25.04 -2.85
C ARG A 211 4.67 23.90 -3.86
N GLU A 212 5.71 23.19 -4.24
CA GLU A 212 5.61 22.07 -5.14
C GLU A 212 5.09 20.85 -4.37
N ILE A 213 4.15 20.15 -5.00
CA ILE A 213 3.69 18.85 -4.54
C ILE A 213 4.27 17.81 -5.50
N GLU A 214 4.95 16.83 -4.94
CA GLU A 214 5.30 15.64 -5.67
C GLU A 214 4.60 14.42 -5.08
N LEU A 215 4.26 13.48 -5.95
CA LEU A 215 3.48 12.30 -5.59
C LEU A 215 4.30 11.02 -5.80
N ALA A 216 4.03 10.02 -4.96
CA ALA A 216 4.47 8.65 -5.18
C ALA A 216 3.34 7.66 -4.87
N VAL A 217 3.28 6.56 -5.61
CA VAL A 217 2.34 5.46 -5.33
C VAL A 217 3.09 4.38 -4.55
N TYR A 218 2.52 3.99 -3.42
CA TYR A 218 2.93 2.83 -2.65
C TYR A 218 1.88 1.72 -2.82
N VAL A 219 2.28 0.59 -3.40
CA VAL A 219 1.43 -0.57 -3.68
C VAL A 219 2.26 -1.84 -3.52
N ASP A 220 1.67 -2.91 -2.97
CA ASP A 220 2.34 -4.20 -2.75
C ASP A 220 3.70 -4.06 -2.02
N ASP A 221 3.75 -3.19 -1.02
CA ASP A 221 4.91 -2.87 -0.16
C ASP A 221 6.11 -2.15 -0.79
N GLU A 222 5.94 -1.64 -2.00
CA GLU A 222 6.98 -0.94 -2.76
C GLU A 222 6.49 0.38 -3.39
N ILE A 223 7.44 1.30 -3.58
CA ILE A 223 7.25 2.45 -4.48
C ILE A 223 7.77 2.03 -5.85
N VAL A 224 6.92 2.03 -6.86
CA VAL A 224 7.32 1.62 -8.20
C VAL A 224 7.59 2.84 -9.07
N GLN A 225 8.83 2.97 -9.56
CA GLN A 225 9.30 4.11 -10.36
C GLN A 225 8.43 4.42 -11.60
N MET A 226 7.81 3.39 -12.19
CA MET A 226 6.89 3.57 -13.33
C MET A 226 5.68 4.46 -12.99
N HIS A 227 5.19 4.39 -11.76
CA HIS A 227 4.07 5.22 -11.31
C HIS A 227 4.49 6.65 -11.12
N GLU A 228 5.70 6.89 -10.61
CA GLU A 228 6.22 8.25 -10.45
C GLU A 228 6.29 8.98 -11.78
N HIS A 229 6.84 8.33 -12.81
CA HIS A 229 6.89 8.90 -14.15
C HIS A 229 5.49 9.19 -14.71
N ALA A 230 4.55 8.26 -14.50
CA ALA A 230 3.16 8.43 -14.96
C ALA A 230 2.40 9.53 -14.20
N LEU A 231 2.67 9.71 -12.90
CA LEU A 231 2.10 10.78 -12.08
C LEU A 231 2.57 12.15 -12.59
N GLN A 232 3.86 12.28 -12.89
CA GLN A 232 4.44 13.51 -13.45
C GLN A 232 3.87 13.83 -14.84
N SER A 233 3.74 12.84 -15.72
CA SER A 233 3.26 13.07 -17.09
C SER A 233 1.76 13.37 -17.20
N THR A 234 0.96 13.00 -16.18
CA THR A 234 -0.51 13.08 -16.23
C THR A 234 -1.06 14.32 -15.50
N ASP A 235 -0.19 15.18 -14.95
CA ASP A 235 -0.54 16.32 -14.09
C ASP A 235 -1.57 15.94 -13.02
N VAL A 236 -1.25 14.88 -12.29
CA VAL A 236 -2.17 14.26 -11.34
C VAL A 236 -2.52 15.20 -10.19
N VAL A 237 -1.59 16.08 -9.79
CA VAL A 237 -1.81 17.10 -8.76
C VAL A 237 -2.98 18.01 -9.15
N ALA A 238 -2.97 18.59 -10.35
CA ALA A 238 -4.06 19.45 -10.80
C ALA A 238 -5.37 18.68 -10.99
N ARG A 239 -5.32 17.46 -11.55
CA ARG A 239 -6.52 16.62 -11.76
C ARG A 239 -7.14 16.12 -10.46
N LEU A 240 -6.35 16.01 -9.40
CA LEU A 240 -6.80 15.75 -8.05
C LEU A 240 -7.07 17.03 -7.27
N ASP A 241 -7.00 18.22 -7.86
CA ASP A 241 -7.24 19.50 -7.15
C ASP A 241 -6.39 19.64 -5.87
N MET A 242 -5.16 19.11 -5.92
CA MET A 242 -4.23 19.13 -4.80
C MET A 242 -3.45 20.44 -4.79
N SER A 243 -3.33 21.05 -3.62
CA SER A 243 -2.55 22.29 -3.46
C SER A 243 -1.87 22.36 -2.09
N LEU A 244 -0.76 23.09 -2.03
CA LEU A 244 -0.02 23.37 -0.80
C LEU A 244 -0.20 24.85 -0.44
N ALA A 245 -0.72 25.11 0.76
CA ALA A 245 -0.84 26.45 1.28
C ALA A 245 0.54 27.04 1.61
N LEU A 246 0.63 28.38 1.67
CA LEU A 246 1.80 29.04 2.21
C LEU A 246 1.96 28.71 3.70
N LEU A 247 3.20 28.72 4.19
CA LEU A 247 3.43 28.72 5.63
C LEU A 247 2.66 29.89 6.25
N PRO A 248 1.80 29.64 7.25
CA PRO A 248 1.21 30.74 8.00
C PRO A 248 2.34 31.51 8.68
N ALA A 249 2.15 32.83 8.82
CA ALA A 249 2.99 33.61 9.70
C ALA A 249 2.90 32.99 11.10
N VAL A 250 4.04 32.71 11.72
CA VAL A 250 4.08 32.26 13.12
C VAL A 250 3.39 33.36 13.95
N PRO A 251 2.27 33.06 14.63
CA PRO A 251 1.54 34.10 15.35
C PRO A 251 2.47 34.74 16.38
N THR A 252 2.36 36.08 16.48
CA THR A 252 3.04 36.88 17.49
C THR A 252 1.96 37.49 18.38
N PRO A 253 1.94 37.22 19.70
CA PRO A 253 2.92 36.46 20.48
C PRO A 253 2.97 34.97 20.12
N ARG A 254 4.15 34.36 20.25
CA ARG A 254 4.32 32.90 20.11
C ARG A 254 3.45 32.22 21.17
N PHE A 255 2.87 31.06 20.83
CA PHE A 255 2.13 30.20 21.74
C PHE A 255 2.84 30.08 23.10
N GLY A 256 2.09 30.19 24.20
CA GLY A 256 2.58 30.06 25.58
C GLY A 256 3.79 30.93 25.94
N LEU A 257 3.57 32.19 26.34
CA LEU A 257 4.58 33.02 27.03
C LEU A 257 4.42 33.06 28.56
N SER A 258 3.45 32.34 29.14
CA SER A 258 3.08 32.51 30.55
C SER A 258 3.40 31.25 31.35
N ASN A 259 4.35 31.34 32.29
CA ASN A 259 4.59 30.35 33.37
C ASN A 259 4.94 28.93 32.93
N VAL A 260 5.88 28.78 31.99
CA VAL A 260 6.45 27.46 31.71
C VAL A 260 7.58 27.17 32.70
N ASP A 261 7.65 25.92 33.16
CA ASP A 261 8.74 25.41 34.02
C ASP A 261 10.11 25.78 33.41
N PRO A 262 11.04 26.40 34.17
CA PRO A 262 12.36 26.77 33.65
C PRO A 262 13.15 25.61 33.03
N ASP A 263 12.86 24.37 33.42
CA ASP A 263 13.54 23.17 32.89
C ASP A 263 12.82 22.56 31.67
N ALA A 264 11.67 23.09 31.27
CA ALA A 264 10.93 22.55 30.13
C ALA A 264 11.64 22.82 28.81
N ARG A 265 11.78 21.77 27.98
CA ARG A 265 12.27 21.93 26.61
C ARG A 265 11.13 22.40 25.73
N GLN A 266 11.33 23.54 25.08
CA GLN A 266 10.38 24.10 24.13
C GLN A 266 10.95 24.10 22.72
N GLU A 267 10.14 23.65 21.78
CA GLU A 267 10.45 23.71 20.35
C GLU A 267 9.22 24.17 19.56
N ASP A 268 9.45 24.98 18.54
CA ASP A 268 8.40 25.36 17.60
C ASP A 268 8.21 24.18 16.64
N VAL A 269 6.99 23.65 16.57
CA VAL A 269 6.63 22.55 15.68
C VAL A 269 5.87 23.10 14.48
N VAL A 270 6.35 22.77 13.28
CA VAL A 270 5.71 23.12 12.02
C VAL A 270 5.50 21.85 11.23
N SER A 271 4.25 21.54 10.93
CA SER A 271 3.88 20.33 10.19
C SER A 271 2.59 20.54 9.42
N ILE A 272 2.27 19.63 8.52
CA ILE A 272 0.95 19.61 7.87
C ILE A 272 -0.04 18.97 8.83
N GLU A 273 -0.98 19.79 9.32
CA GLU A 273 -2.09 19.34 10.16
C GLU A 273 -1.68 18.55 11.43
N HIS A 274 -0.44 18.62 11.91
CA HIS A 274 0.09 17.91 13.11
C HIS A 274 -0.40 16.45 13.30
N ARG A 275 -0.76 15.75 12.21
CA ARG A 275 -1.41 14.44 12.28
C ARG A 275 -0.51 13.40 12.90
N ASP A 276 0.77 13.48 12.62
CA ASP A 276 1.80 12.65 13.19
C ASP A 276 1.79 12.68 14.73
N HIS A 277 1.66 13.86 15.33
CA HIS A 277 1.57 14.01 16.79
C HIS A 277 0.28 13.43 17.35
N LEU A 278 -0.88 13.69 16.72
CA LEU A 278 -2.15 13.11 17.16
C LEU A 278 -2.12 11.58 17.10
N LEU A 279 -1.60 11.02 16.01
CA LEU A 279 -1.50 9.57 15.83
C LEU A 279 -0.48 8.97 16.78
N HIS A 280 0.64 9.65 17.04
CA HIS A 280 1.60 9.23 18.05
C HIS A 280 0.93 9.13 19.42
N ALA A 281 0.23 10.18 19.84
CA ALA A 281 -0.51 10.21 21.10
C ALA A 281 -1.52 9.05 21.19
N LEU A 282 -2.38 8.88 20.18
CA LEU A 282 -3.36 7.79 20.12
C LEU A 282 -2.73 6.38 20.18
N LEU A 283 -1.53 6.20 19.63
CA LEU A 283 -0.88 4.90 19.55
C LEU A 283 0.13 4.62 20.67
N LYS A 284 0.64 5.64 21.36
CA LYS A 284 1.81 5.52 22.24
C LYS A 284 1.65 6.13 23.62
N SER A 285 0.59 6.89 23.90
CA SER A 285 0.33 7.38 25.26
C SER A 285 0.29 6.22 26.27
N GLU A 286 0.99 6.38 27.39
CA GLU A 286 1.08 5.38 28.46
C GLU A 286 0.34 5.81 29.73
N HIS A 287 0.25 7.11 30.01
CA HIS A 287 -0.31 7.62 31.26
C HIS A 287 -1.48 8.57 31.03
N ARG A 288 -1.39 9.47 30.04
CA ARG A 288 -2.44 10.45 29.76
C ARG A 288 -2.59 10.73 28.28
N LEU A 289 -3.81 11.11 27.91
CA LEU A 289 -4.15 11.64 26.60
C LEU A 289 -5.27 12.67 26.74
N THR A 290 -4.97 13.94 26.52
CA THR A 290 -5.96 15.01 26.47
C THR A 290 -5.94 15.66 25.09
N ILE A 291 -7.09 15.64 24.41
CA ILE A 291 -7.29 16.29 23.12
C ILE A 291 -8.30 17.41 23.34
N ALA A 292 -7.88 18.67 23.23
CA ALA A 292 -8.75 19.83 23.30
C ALA A 292 -8.76 20.56 21.96
N SER A 293 -9.93 20.55 21.31
CA SER A 293 -10.10 21.02 19.94
C SER A 293 -11.22 22.05 19.84
N PRO A 294 -11.07 23.12 19.04
CA PRO A 294 -12.13 24.09 18.83
C PRO A 294 -13.39 23.43 18.32
N SER A 295 -13.29 22.50 17.38
CA SER A 295 -14.46 21.87 16.77
C SER A 295 -14.22 20.36 16.61
N ALA A 296 -15.22 19.64 16.11
CA ALA A 296 -15.06 18.23 15.76
C ALA A 296 -15.83 17.89 14.49
N GLY A 297 -15.12 17.22 13.57
CA GLY A 297 -15.59 16.83 12.26
C GLY A 297 -15.60 15.31 12.08
N SER A 298 -16.53 14.81 11.28
CA SER A 298 -16.70 13.37 11.04
C SER A 298 -15.56 12.73 10.23
N ALA A 299 -14.71 13.55 9.61
CA ALA A 299 -13.49 13.11 8.92
C ALA A 299 -12.40 12.61 9.88
N VAL A 300 -12.30 13.18 11.09
CA VAL A 300 -11.32 12.75 12.11
C VAL A 300 -11.98 11.85 13.13
N VAL A 301 -13.16 12.24 13.63
CA VAL A 301 -13.94 11.49 14.62
C VAL A 301 -14.62 10.30 13.93
N THR A 302 -13.78 9.35 13.54
CA THR A 302 -14.12 8.11 12.82
C THR A 302 -14.30 6.95 13.78
N GLU A 303 -14.87 5.84 13.31
CA GLU A 303 -14.89 4.58 14.08
C GLU A 303 -13.46 4.15 14.48
N THR A 304 -12.51 4.37 13.59
CA THR A 304 -11.10 4.06 13.84
C THR A 304 -10.53 4.92 14.96
N PHE A 305 -10.80 6.23 14.95
CA PHE A 305 -10.42 7.14 16.03
C PHE A 305 -11.03 6.70 17.36
N SER A 306 -12.34 6.45 17.38
CA SER A 306 -13.06 5.99 18.57
C SER A 306 -12.45 4.71 19.15
N ARG A 307 -12.11 3.74 18.29
CA ARG A 307 -11.44 2.52 18.72
C ARG A 307 -10.10 2.80 19.40
N TYR A 308 -9.23 3.62 18.82
CA TYR A 308 -7.91 3.89 19.42
C TYR A 308 -8.02 4.59 20.78
N VAL A 309 -8.93 5.55 20.89
CA VAL A 309 -9.21 6.22 22.16
C VAL A 309 -9.69 5.23 23.23
N ARG A 310 -10.61 4.33 22.89
CA ARG A 310 -11.05 3.25 23.78
C ARG A 310 -9.93 2.26 24.13
N ASP A 311 -9.10 1.91 23.16
CA ASP A 311 -7.96 1.00 23.37
C ASP A 311 -6.95 1.61 24.36
N ARG A 312 -6.73 2.93 24.33
CA ARG A 312 -5.90 3.64 25.33
C ARG A 312 -6.55 3.64 26.71
N ALA A 313 -7.82 4.00 26.79
CA ALA A 313 -8.55 3.99 28.06
C ALA A 313 -8.57 2.58 28.70
N SER A 314 -8.78 1.54 27.88
CA SER A 314 -8.75 0.14 28.31
C SER A 314 -7.37 -0.32 28.77
N ALA A 315 -6.30 0.33 28.31
CA ALA A 315 -4.93 0.11 28.77
C ALA A 315 -4.58 0.90 30.05
N GLY A 316 -5.54 1.62 30.64
CA GLY A 316 -5.36 2.40 31.87
C GLY A 316 -4.87 3.83 31.67
N VAL A 317 -4.81 4.32 30.42
CA VAL A 317 -4.47 5.72 30.10
C VAL A 317 -5.64 6.62 30.51
N ASP A 318 -5.37 7.75 31.16
CA ASP A 318 -6.40 8.76 31.43
C ASP A 318 -6.71 9.55 30.15
N VAL A 319 -7.83 9.23 29.50
CA VAL A 319 -8.22 9.85 28.22
C VAL A 319 -9.34 10.87 28.39
N THR A 320 -9.08 12.09 27.93
CA THR A 320 -10.04 13.21 27.93
C THR A 320 -10.12 13.85 26.54
N VAL A 321 -11.34 14.05 26.03
CA VAL A 321 -11.62 14.79 24.80
C VAL A 321 -12.48 16.02 25.13
N LEU A 322 -12.00 17.21 24.80
CA LEU A 322 -12.66 18.48 25.07
C LEU A 322 -12.93 19.22 23.76
N ILE A 323 -14.15 19.69 23.59
CA ILE A 323 -14.54 20.57 22.48
C ILE A 323 -14.81 21.98 23.01
N ASP A 324 -14.51 23.01 22.23
CA ASP A 324 -14.84 24.37 22.62
C ASP A 324 -16.36 24.55 22.82
N ARG A 325 -16.73 25.26 23.89
CA ARG A 325 -18.12 25.35 24.36
C ARG A 325 -19.06 25.92 23.31
N GLU A 326 -18.60 26.94 22.59
CA GLU A 326 -19.38 27.70 21.61
C GLU A 326 -19.33 27.10 20.19
N SER A 327 -18.62 25.98 20.01
CA SER A 327 -18.37 25.44 18.68
C SER A 327 -19.49 24.55 18.14
N GLN A 328 -19.63 24.57 16.81
CA GLN A 328 -20.47 23.64 16.07
C GLN A 328 -19.72 22.34 15.80
N VAL A 329 -20.38 21.23 16.08
CA VAL A 329 -19.85 19.88 15.89
C VAL A 329 -20.69 19.18 14.85
N ASP A 330 -20.02 18.52 13.89
CA ASP A 330 -20.69 17.69 12.90
C ASP A 330 -21.58 16.63 13.58
N GLU A 331 -22.80 16.42 13.08
CA GLU A 331 -23.80 15.54 13.72
C GLU A 331 -23.31 14.10 13.93
N ARG A 332 -22.54 13.55 12.96
CA ARG A 332 -21.97 12.21 13.07
C ARG A 332 -20.80 12.18 14.06
N ALA A 333 -19.98 13.23 14.08
CA ALA A 333 -18.92 13.37 15.07
C ALA A 333 -19.52 13.48 16.49
N ALA A 334 -20.58 14.29 16.66
CA ALA A 334 -21.28 14.45 17.93
C ALA A 334 -21.85 13.12 18.42
N SER A 335 -22.48 12.36 17.53
CA SER A 335 -23.03 11.03 17.85
C SER A 335 -21.96 10.08 18.38
N ARG A 336 -20.78 10.05 17.74
CA ARG A 336 -19.64 9.23 18.18
C ARG A 336 -19.00 9.71 19.47
N LEU A 337 -18.90 11.03 19.69
CA LEU A 337 -18.41 11.58 20.95
C LEU A 337 -19.35 11.24 22.11
N THR A 338 -20.66 11.25 21.88
CA THR A 338 -21.67 10.78 22.84
C THR A 338 -21.54 9.30 23.14
N GLU A 339 -21.16 8.47 22.17
CA GLU A 339 -20.88 7.06 22.43
C GLU A 339 -19.58 6.88 23.23
N LEU A 340 -18.53 7.66 22.92
CA LEU A 340 -17.24 7.62 23.61
C LEU A 340 -17.32 8.09 25.06
N SER A 341 -18.23 9.01 25.39
CA SER A 341 -18.39 9.53 26.77
C SER A 341 -18.78 8.47 27.80
N ARG A 342 -19.15 7.26 27.35
CA ARG A 342 -19.38 6.09 28.21
C ARG A 342 -18.09 5.46 28.72
N ASP A 343 -17.02 5.56 27.94
CA ASP A 343 -15.75 4.87 28.19
C ASP A 343 -14.67 5.85 28.69
N ILE A 344 -14.76 7.11 28.27
CA ILE A 344 -13.76 8.15 28.52
C ILE A 344 -14.41 9.48 28.90
N ARG A 345 -13.60 10.44 29.38
CA ARG A 345 -14.11 11.79 29.64
C ARG A 345 -14.27 12.53 28.33
N VAL A 346 -15.50 12.89 27.99
CA VAL A 346 -15.81 13.81 26.91
C VAL A 346 -16.53 15.01 27.51
N GLY A 347 -16.17 16.21 27.08
CA GLY A 347 -16.77 17.43 27.61
C GLY A 347 -16.63 18.63 26.70
N ARG A 348 -17.22 19.74 27.16
CA ARG A 348 -17.06 21.07 26.57
C ARG A 348 -16.29 21.99 27.50
N ALA A 349 -15.30 22.71 27.01
CA ALA A 349 -14.51 23.66 27.79
C ALA A 349 -14.43 25.01 27.07
N ASP A 350 -14.15 26.10 27.79
CA ASP A 350 -13.74 27.35 27.15
C ASP A 350 -12.28 27.22 26.74
N LEU A 351 -12.04 27.07 25.44
CA LEU A 351 -10.69 26.96 24.91
C LEU A 351 -10.11 28.33 24.53
N SER A 352 -10.90 29.40 24.54
CA SER A 352 -10.48 30.74 24.12
C SER A 352 -9.76 30.76 22.76
N GLY A 353 -10.16 29.88 21.85
CA GLY A 353 -9.55 29.70 20.52
C GLY A 353 -8.20 28.95 20.49
N SER A 354 -7.70 28.47 21.63
CA SER A 354 -6.49 27.64 21.70
C SER A 354 -6.78 26.17 21.43
N THR A 355 -5.81 25.46 20.85
CA THR A 355 -5.92 24.02 20.60
C THR A 355 -4.81 23.31 21.36
N HIS A 356 -5.12 22.18 21.99
CA HIS A 356 -4.17 21.45 22.81
C HIS A 356 -4.18 19.96 22.51
N LEU A 357 -2.98 19.40 22.35
CA LEU A 357 -2.75 17.97 22.43
C LEU A 357 -1.76 17.70 23.56
N ILE A 358 -2.18 16.93 24.55
CA ILE A 358 -1.35 16.56 25.70
C ILE A 358 -1.27 15.05 25.76
N TYR A 359 -0.06 14.51 25.84
CA TYR A 359 0.18 13.09 26.09
C TYR A 359 1.45 12.92 26.90
N ASP A 360 1.36 12.10 27.95
CA ASP A 360 2.45 11.85 28.89
C ASP A 360 3.14 13.15 29.38
N ASP A 361 4.40 13.37 29.03
CA ASP A 361 5.18 14.58 29.36
C ASP A 361 5.14 15.67 28.27
N VAL A 362 4.40 15.45 27.19
CA VAL A 362 4.32 16.34 26.03
C VAL A 362 3.04 17.16 26.04
N HIS A 363 3.19 18.48 25.85
CA HIS A 363 2.10 19.40 25.59
C HIS A 363 2.36 20.15 24.29
N ILE A 364 1.41 20.09 23.36
CA ILE A 364 1.43 20.84 22.11
C ILE A 364 0.26 21.82 22.12
N GLU A 365 0.58 23.11 22.03
CA GLU A 365 -0.38 24.17 21.76
C GLU A 365 -0.24 24.59 20.29
N SER A 366 -1.32 24.61 19.51
CA SER A 366 -1.25 24.84 18.07
C SER A 366 -2.42 25.70 17.56
N ASN A 367 -2.31 26.19 16.31
CA ASN A 367 -3.44 26.72 15.55
C ASN A 367 -4.25 25.62 14.82
N PHE A 368 -3.88 24.35 14.98
CA PHE A 368 -4.52 23.23 14.31
C PHE A 368 -5.70 22.65 15.09
N ASP A 369 -6.86 22.54 14.43
CA ASP A 369 -8.03 21.87 14.98
C ASP A 369 -7.87 20.34 14.89
N TRP A 370 -7.39 19.74 15.98
CA TRP A 370 -7.09 18.31 16.14
C TRP A 370 -8.20 17.36 15.67
N LEU A 371 -9.47 17.78 15.75
CA LEU A 371 -10.62 16.94 15.45
C LEU A 371 -11.40 17.36 14.20
N VAL A 372 -10.91 18.35 13.44
CA VAL A 372 -11.47 18.71 12.12
C VAL A 372 -10.53 18.39 10.96
N GLY A 373 -9.24 18.14 11.26
CA GLY A 373 -8.20 17.83 10.27
C GLY A 373 -8.48 16.68 9.31
N GLY A 374 -9.07 16.98 8.17
CA GLY A 374 -9.04 16.11 7.00
C GLY A 374 -10.21 16.22 6.07
N GLN A 375 -9.87 16.07 4.80
CA GLN A 375 -10.77 15.81 3.67
C GLN A 375 -11.77 16.88 3.24
N LEU A 376 -11.85 18.06 3.88
CA LEU A 376 -12.77 19.08 3.37
C LEU A 376 -12.24 19.79 2.12
N HIS A 377 -10.93 20.03 2.03
CA HIS A 377 -10.29 20.58 0.83
C HIS A 377 -8.95 19.87 0.64
N ARG A 378 -8.62 19.47 -0.59
CA ARG A 378 -7.34 18.82 -0.95
C ARG A 378 -6.17 19.82 -0.93
N GLN A 379 -6.28 20.78 -0.01
CA GLN A 379 -5.34 21.82 0.28
C GLN A 379 -4.62 21.45 1.56
N TYR A 380 -3.34 21.09 1.42
CA TYR A 380 -2.47 20.80 2.56
C TYR A 380 -2.11 22.13 3.23
N THR A 381 -2.51 22.28 4.49
CA THR A 381 -2.27 23.50 5.26
C THR A 381 -1.17 23.27 6.29
N TRP A 382 -0.23 24.20 6.33
CA TRP A 382 0.78 24.22 7.37
C TRP A 382 0.17 24.69 8.68
N SER A 383 0.45 23.95 9.73
CA SER A 383 0.10 24.28 11.09
C SER A 383 1.35 24.58 11.88
N VAL A 384 1.23 25.54 12.79
CA VAL A 384 2.31 25.95 13.67
C VAL A 384 1.81 25.75 15.08
N GLY A 385 2.66 25.12 15.89
CA GLY A 385 2.45 25.00 17.31
C GLY A 385 3.75 25.12 18.08
N ARG A 386 3.62 25.03 19.40
CA ARG A 386 4.73 24.91 20.31
C ARG A 386 4.61 23.61 21.07
N LEU A 387 5.65 22.79 20.98
CA LEU A 387 5.79 21.58 21.76
C LEU A 387 6.62 21.90 23.01
N THR A 388 6.08 21.55 24.16
CA THR A 388 6.74 21.66 25.47
C THR A 388 6.85 20.27 26.07
N ARG A 389 8.07 19.84 26.45
CA ARG A 389 8.31 18.60 27.19
C ARG A 389 8.57 18.91 28.66
N SER A 390 7.59 18.59 29.50
CA SER A 390 7.65 18.65 30.96
C SER A 390 6.42 17.95 31.53
N GLU A 391 6.65 16.93 32.36
CA GLU A 391 5.58 16.19 33.05
C GLU A 391 4.69 17.12 33.88
N ARG A 392 5.30 18.08 34.58
CA ARG A 392 4.59 19.07 35.38
C ARG A 392 3.71 19.96 34.50
N ASN A 393 4.26 20.50 33.41
CA ASN A 393 3.52 21.38 32.52
C ASN A 393 2.34 20.66 31.84
N ALA A 394 2.55 19.44 31.34
CA ALA A 394 1.50 18.59 30.78
C ALA A 394 0.44 18.25 31.84
N GLY A 395 0.87 17.95 33.06
CA GLY A 395 0.09 17.77 34.28
C GLY A 395 -0.88 18.92 34.53
N ASP A 396 -0.31 20.09 34.78
CA ASP A 396 -1.00 21.30 35.20
C ASP A 396 -1.96 21.79 34.12
N ARG A 397 -1.53 21.78 32.85
CA ARG A 397 -2.38 22.23 31.74
C ARG A 397 -3.57 21.30 31.50
N SER A 398 -3.36 19.98 31.55
CA SER A 398 -4.46 19.02 31.43
C SER A 398 -5.46 19.18 32.56
N ALA A 399 -4.98 19.32 33.80
CA ALA A 399 -5.85 19.51 34.96
C ALA A 399 -6.64 20.82 34.88
N GLN A 400 -6.03 21.90 34.36
CA GLN A 400 -6.72 23.16 34.12
C GLN A 400 -7.86 23.00 33.12
N LEU A 401 -7.59 22.45 31.94
CA LEU A 401 -8.60 22.25 30.90
C LEU A 401 -9.77 21.39 31.39
N ILE A 402 -9.50 20.35 32.18
CA ILE A 402 -10.53 19.46 32.73
C ILE A 402 -11.37 20.16 33.80
N ARG A 403 -10.78 21.01 34.64
CA ARG A 403 -11.54 21.77 35.68
C ARG A 403 -12.55 22.73 35.06
N ASP A 404 -12.20 23.32 33.91
CA ASP A 404 -13.04 24.30 33.21
C ASP A 404 -14.10 23.63 32.30
N ALA A 405 -14.09 22.29 32.24
CA ALA A 405 -14.95 21.49 31.39
C ALA A 405 -16.31 21.16 32.04
N THR A 406 -17.35 21.20 31.21
CA THR A 406 -18.68 20.64 31.50
C THR A 406 -18.82 19.28 30.81
N VAL A 407 -19.59 18.37 31.40
CA VAL A 407 -19.87 17.04 30.80
C VAL A 407 -20.55 17.21 29.43
N TRP A 408 -20.19 16.33 28.49
CA TRP A 408 -20.65 16.32 27.09
C TRP A 408 -22.17 16.21 26.91
#